data_AF-A0AAW3V1J4-F1
#
_entry.id   AF-A0AAW3V1J4-F1
#
_cell.length_a   1.000
_cell.length_b   1.000
_cell.length_c   1.000
_cell.angle_alpha   90.00
_cell.angle_beta   90.00
_cell.angle_gamma   90.00
#
_symmetry.space_group_name_H-M   'P 1'
#
loop_
_entity.id
_entity.type
_entity.pdbx_description
1 polymer ?
#
loop_
_entity_poly.entity_id
_entity_poly.type
_entity_poly.pdbx_seq_one_letter_code
_entity_poly.pdbx_strand_id
1 'polypeptide(L)'
;MKERGRNRSATIDRGIAFFNEIGIPTRYEPGATGFSEGVYIEQGELLVDQGCRVSVLLHEGAHLAITPRRYRRLMSGNLYAGRREMFRHVGEMGLPPDTPLYRAVLQSSDPEATAWAYAAGLHLGFSEEDIIQDDQYGGDGETIRLALSIRSYAGINGLAHAGFCALRPDRTSPVWPKLAFWTQEVDAKG
;
A
#
# COMPACT_ATOMS: atom_id res chain seq x y z
N MET A 1 -4.36 24.05 -18.94
CA MET A 1 -5.33 23.26 -18.14
C MET A 1 -5.63 21.88 -18.74
N LYS A 2 -5.87 21.75 -20.06
CA LYS A 2 -6.15 20.45 -20.72
C LYS A 2 -5.03 19.41 -20.62
N GLU A 3 -3.77 19.84 -20.70
CA GLU A 3 -2.61 18.94 -20.67
C GLU A 3 -2.35 18.32 -19.29
N ARG A 4 -2.52 19.11 -18.21
CA ARG A 4 -2.47 18.60 -16.82
C ARG A 4 -3.60 17.59 -16.52
N GLY A 5 -4.81 17.84 -17.03
CA GLY A 5 -5.93 16.90 -16.88
C GLY A 5 -5.72 15.58 -17.63
N ARG A 6 -5.13 15.63 -18.83
CA ARG A 6 -4.81 14.44 -19.62
C ARG A 6 -3.67 13.61 -19.01
N ASN A 7 -2.65 14.28 -18.48
CA ASN A 7 -1.53 13.62 -17.79
C ASN A 7 -2.00 12.93 -16.50
N ARG A 8 -2.90 13.58 -15.75
CA ARG A 8 -3.50 13.01 -14.54
C ARG A 8 -4.30 11.72 -14.81
N SER A 9 -5.13 11.71 -15.85
CA SER A 9 -5.88 10.50 -16.25
C SER A 9 -4.92 9.36 -16.57
N ALA A 10 -3.88 9.62 -17.35
CA ALA A 10 -2.87 8.62 -17.71
C ALA A 10 -2.14 8.07 -16.46
N THR A 11 -1.85 8.91 -15.46
CA THR A 11 -1.21 8.48 -14.21
C THR A 11 -2.12 7.54 -13.40
N ILE A 12 -3.42 7.87 -13.26
CA ILE A 12 -4.38 6.99 -12.58
C ILE A 12 -4.55 5.68 -13.34
N ASP A 13 -4.68 5.72 -14.67
CA ASP A 13 -4.81 4.53 -15.52
C ASP A 13 -3.63 3.56 -15.31
N ARG A 14 -2.41 4.10 -15.20
CA ARG A 14 -1.21 3.31 -14.90
C ARG A 14 -1.25 2.69 -13.50
N GLY A 15 -1.75 3.42 -12.50
CA GLY A 15 -1.96 2.89 -11.15
C GLY A 15 -3.00 1.76 -11.12
N ILE A 16 -4.13 1.95 -11.79
CA ILE A 16 -5.19 0.93 -11.91
C ILE A 16 -4.66 -0.32 -12.62
N ALA A 17 -3.94 -0.16 -13.72
CA ALA A 17 -3.35 -1.27 -14.45
C ALA A 17 -2.35 -2.04 -13.58
N PHE A 18 -1.50 -1.33 -12.84
CA PHE A 18 -0.53 -1.92 -11.93
C PHE A 18 -1.20 -2.73 -10.80
N PHE A 19 -2.23 -2.19 -10.15
CA PHE A 19 -2.94 -2.92 -9.10
C PHE A 19 -3.58 -4.21 -9.62
N ASN A 20 -4.21 -4.15 -10.79
CA ASN A 20 -4.77 -5.35 -11.44
C ASN A 20 -3.69 -6.37 -11.79
N GLU A 21 -2.53 -5.93 -12.28
CA GLU A 21 -1.38 -6.80 -12.60
C GLU A 21 -0.87 -7.55 -11.37
N ILE A 22 -0.78 -6.89 -10.22
CA ILE A 22 -0.35 -7.51 -8.96
C ILE A 22 -1.48 -8.27 -8.23
N GLY A 23 -2.65 -8.40 -8.86
CA GLY A 23 -3.76 -9.22 -8.33
C GLY A 23 -4.63 -8.53 -7.29
N ILE A 24 -4.66 -7.19 -7.27
CA ILE A 24 -5.61 -6.37 -6.50
C ILE A 24 -6.66 -5.82 -7.49
N PRO A 25 -7.88 -6.38 -7.51
CA PRO A 25 -8.94 -5.91 -8.41
C PRO A 25 -9.13 -4.41 -8.23
N THR A 26 -9.09 -3.68 -9.34
CA THR A 26 -9.22 -2.22 -9.34
C THR A 26 -9.99 -1.79 -10.56
N ARG A 27 -11.05 -0.99 -10.38
CA ARG A 27 -11.86 -0.49 -11.50
C ARG A 27 -12.32 0.94 -11.26
N TYR A 28 -12.66 1.61 -12.37
CA TYR A 28 -13.36 2.88 -12.29
C TYR A 28 -14.80 2.66 -11.81
N GLU A 29 -15.23 3.49 -10.87
CA GLU A 29 -16.60 3.54 -10.34
C GLU A 29 -16.94 5.01 -10.06
N PRO A 30 -17.77 5.65 -10.90
CA PRO A 30 -18.10 7.06 -10.74
C PRO A 30 -18.71 7.37 -9.36
N GLY A 31 -18.15 8.37 -8.67
CA GLY A 31 -18.58 8.75 -7.33
C GLY A 31 -18.05 7.86 -6.21
N ALA A 32 -17.14 6.92 -6.49
CA ALA A 32 -16.49 6.13 -5.46
C ALA A 32 -15.70 7.01 -4.50
N THR A 33 -16.09 6.97 -3.23
CA THR A 33 -15.43 7.70 -2.16
C THR A 33 -15.66 6.97 -0.85
N GLY A 34 -14.65 6.91 0.00
CA GLY A 34 -14.66 6.13 1.22
C GLY A 34 -14.05 6.88 2.39
N PHE A 35 -13.11 6.23 3.06
CA PHE A 35 -12.30 6.89 4.09
C PHE A 35 -11.49 8.04 3.48
N SER A 36 -10.96 7.82 2.28
CA SER A 36 -10.24 8.81 1.48
C SER A 36 -11.07 9.23 0.26
N GLU A 37 -10.96 10.50 -0.13
CA GLU A 37 -11.71 11.06 -1.26
C GLU A 37 -11.26 10.43 -2.59
N GLY A 38 -12.24 9.97 -3.39
CA GLY A 38 -12.01 9.46 -4.75
C GLY A 38 -11.58 7.99 -4.84
N VAL A 39 -11.51 7.27 -3.72
CA VAL A 39 -11.33 5.80 -3.69
C VAL A 39 -12.24 5.20 -2.62
N TYR A 40 -12.82 4.04 -2.93
CA TYR A 40 -13.49 3.20 -1.95
C TYR A 40 -12.90 1.79 -2.00
N ILE A 41 -12.59 1.23 -0.83
CA ILE A 41 -12.21 -0.18 -0.71
C ILE A 41 -13.49 -1.00 -0.49
N GLU A 42 -13.78 -1.95 -1.38
CA GLU A 42 -14.91 -2.87 -1.26
C GLU A 42 -14.41 -4.32 -1.20
N GLN A 43 -14.43 -4.92 0.00
CA GLN A 43 -14.06 -6.34 0.21
C GLN A 43 -12.75 -6.77 -0.48
N GLY A 44 -11.72 -5.92 -0.40
CA GLY A 44 -10.42 -6.16 -1.01
C GLY A 44 -10.29 -5.75 -2.48
N GLU A 45 -11.24 -5.00 -3.02
CA GLU A 45 -11.19 -4.36 -4.34
C GLU A 45 -11.13 -2.83 -4.19
N LEU A 46 -10.46 -2.16 -5.14
CA LEU A 46 -10.38 -0.71 -5.24
C LEU A 46 -11.39 -0.18 -6.26
N LEU A 47 -12.33 0.63 -5.80
CA LEU A 47 -13.25 1.41 -6.62
C LEU A 47 -12.71 2.84 -6.73
N VAL A 48 -12.46 3.31 -7.95
CA VAL A 48 -11.73 4.56 -8.19
C VAL A 48 -12.61 5.55 -8.93
N ASP A 49 -12.79 6.74 -8.38
CA ASP A 49 -13.45 7.85 -9.08
C ASP A 49 -12.50 8.51 -10.08
N GLN A 50 -13.05 9.14 -11.13
CA GLN A 50 -12.25 9.89 -12.12
C GLN A 50 -11.45 11.03 -11.49
N GLY A 51 -11.97 11.62 -10.41
CA GLY A 51 -11.36 12.67 -9.61
C GLY A 51 -10.38 12.17 -8.55
N CYS A 52 -10.01 10.89 -8.55
CA CYS A 52 -9.02 10.35 -7.62
C CYS A 52 -7.64 11.02 -7.78
N ARG A 53 -6.92 11.20 -6.67
CA ARG A 53 -5.49 11.56 -6.69
C ARG A 53 -4.66 10.29 -6.71
N VAL A 54 -3.59 10.24 -7.50
CA VAL A 54 -2.74 9.03 -7.58
C VAL A 54 -2.10 8.69 -6.24
N SER A 55 -1.74 9.70 -5.44
CA SER A 55 -1.26 9.52 -4.07
C SER A 55 -2.26 8.76 -3.20
N VAL A 56 -3.55 9.06 -3.31
CA VAL A 56 -4.64 8.37 -2.59
C VAL A 56 -4.80 6.94 -3.11
N LEU A 57 -4.84 6.75 -4.44
CA LEU A 57 -4.92 5.42 -5.05
C LEU A 57 -3.79 4.50 -4.59
N LEU A 58 -2.54 5.00 -4.60
CA LEU A 58 -1.38 4.23 -4.17
C LEU A 58 -1.45 3.90 -2.68
N HIS A 59 -1.85 4.85 -1.82
CA HIS A 59 -1.94 4.62 -0.38
C HIS A 59 -3.03 3.60 0.00
N GLU A 60 -4.24 3.77 -0.53
CA GLU A 60 -5.36 2.85 -0.24
C GLU A 60 -5.08 1.44 -0.80
N GLY A 61 -4.52 1.36 -2.01
CA GLY A 61 -4.11 0.08 -2.58
C GLY A 61 -2.95 -0.57 -1.83
N ALA A 62 -2.06 0.23 -1.22
CA ALA A 62 -0.98 -0.28 -0.39
C ALA A 62 -1.51 -1.06 0.82
N HIS A 63 -2.60 -0.61 1.45
CA HIS A 63 -3.22 -1.36 2.54
C HIS A 63 -3.63 -2.77 2.11
N LEU A 64 -4.17 -2.94 0.91
CA LEU A 64 -4.51 -4.25 0.37
C LEU A 64 -3.25 -5.06 0.03
N ALA A 65 -2.23 -4.42 -0.52
CA ALA A 65 -0.98 -5.06 -0.90
C ALA A 65 -0.21 -5.65 0.28
N ILE A 66 -0.12 -4.91 1.39
CA ILE A 66 0.57 -5.36 2.62
C ILE A 66 -0.29 -6.30 3.47
N THR A 67 -1.61 -6.31 3.27
CA THR A 67 -2.51 -7.26 3.94
C THR A 67 -2.31 -8.66 3.34
N PRO A 68 -2.09 -9.70 4.17
CA PRO A 68 -2.01 -11.07 3.67
C PRO A 68 -3.23 -11.44 2.83
N ARG A 69 -3.03 -12.04 1.66
CA ARG A 69 -4.09 -12.31 0.67
C ARG A 69 -5.34 -12.94 1.27
N ARG A 70 -5.17 -13.87 2.22
CA ARG A 70 -6.27 -14.56 2.91
C ARG A 70 -7.20 -13.64 3.71
N TYR A 71 -6.76 -12.44 4.06
CA TYR A 71 -7.53 -11.45 4.84
C TYR A 71 -7.95 -10.23 4.03
N ARG A 72 -7.48 -10.06 2.78
CA ARG A 72 -7.84 -8.89 1.94
C ARG A 72 -9.36 -8.69 1.81
N ARG A 73 -10.13 -9.78 1.72
CA ARG A 73 -11.61 -9.71 1.65
C ARG A 73 -12.28 -9.11 2.88
N LEU A 74 -11.59 -9.05 4.01
CA LEU A 74 -12.09 -8.39 5.23
C LEU A 74 -11.97 -6.87 5.16
N MET A 75 -11.20 -6.33 4.19
CA MET A 75 -10.95 -4.90 4.06
C MET A 75 -12.07 -4.24 3.26
N SER A 76 -12.82 -3.34 3.88
CA SER A 76 -13.87 -2.56 3.23
C SER A 76 -14.07 -1.23 3.94
N GLY A 77 -14.22 -0.13 3.19
CA GLY A 77 -14.38 1.22 3.72
C GLY A 77 -13.25 1.57 4.70
N ASN A 78 -13.62 1.93 5.94
CA ASN A 78 -12.65 2.06 7.03
C ASN A 78 -12.15 0.66 7.46
N LEU A 79 -10.84 0.46 7.35
CA LEU A 79 -10.19 -0.84 7.55
C LEU A 79 -10.18 -1.35 9.00
N TYR A 80 -10.60 -0.56 9.97
CA TYR A 80 -10.57 -0.93 11.39
C TYR A 80 -11.27 -2.27 11.68
N ALA A 81 -12.48 -2.47 11.15
CA ALA A 81 -13.24 -3.70 11.38
C ALA A 81 -12.54 -4.93 10.79
N GLY A 82 -12.04 -4.81 9.56
CA GLY A 82 -11.32 -5.87 8.87
C GLY A 82 -10.00 -6.23 9.55
N ARG A 83 -9.23 -5.22 9.98
CA ARG A 83 -7.97 -5.42 10.71
C ARG A 83 -8.21 -6.07 12.07
N ARG A 84 -9.22 -5.63 12.82
CA ARG A 84 -9.58 -6.25 14.11
C ARG A 84 -9.92 -7.73 13.94
N GLU A 85 -10.66 -8.08 12.90
CA GLU A 85 -11.01 -9.47 12.60
C GLU A 85 -9.79 -10.29 12.17
N MET A 86 -8.89 -9.72 11.36
CA MET A 86 -7.61 -10.32 11.01
C MET A 86 -6.76 -10.62 12.25
N PHE A 87 -6.62 -9.65 13.17
CA PHE A 87 -5.89 -9.85 14.42
C PHE A 87 -6.54 -10.92 15.30
N ARG A 88 -7.88 -10.94 15.40
CA ARG A 88 -8.62 -11.98 16.12
C ARG A 88 -8.30 -13.36 15.56
N HIS A 89 -8.39 -13.54 14.24
CA HIS A 89 -8.08 -14.81 13.57
C HIS A 89 -6.65 -15.28 13.85
N VAL A 90 -5.65 -14.42 13.74
CA VAL A 90 -4.25 -14.80 14.01
C VAL A 90 -4.04 -15.13 15.50
N GLY A 91 -4.68 -14.39 16.41
CA GLY A 91 -4.63 -14.68 17.84
C GLY A 91 -5.21 -16.05 18.20
N GLU A 92 -6.31 -16.44 17.57
CA GLU A 92 -6.95 -17.74 17.77
C GLU A 92 -6.16 -18.93 17.21
N MET A 93 -5.29 -18.69 16.22
CA MET A 93 -4.42 -19.73 15.68
C MET A 93 -3.31 -20.16 16.66
N GLY A 94 -3.04 -19.38 17.72
CA GLY A 94 -2.00 -19.69 18.69
C GLY A 94 -0.60 -19.79 18.07
N LEU A 95 -0.34 -19.05 16.99
CA LEU A 95 0.95 -19.05 16.30
C LEU A 95 2.03 -18.41 17.18
N PRO A 96 3.27 -18.90 17.14
CA PRO A 96 4.41 -18.17 17.68
C PRO A 96 4.51 -16.74 17.09
N PRO A 97 4.93 -15.74 17.88
CA PRO A 97 4.90 -14.32 17.50
C PRO A 97 5.79 -13.98 16.28
N ASP A 98 6.72 -14.84 15.90
CA ASP A 98 7.63 -14.67 14.76
C ASP A 98 7.35 -15.61 13.59
N THR A 99 6.15 -16.20 13.52
CA THR A 99 5.77 -16.90 12.29
C THR A 99 5.61 -15.91 11.13
N PRO A 100 5.87 -16.32 9.87
CA PRO A 100 5.71 -15.45 8.71
C PRO A 100 4.35 -14.73 8.66
N LEU A 101 3.25 -15.44 8.93
CA LEU A 101 1.91 -14.85 8.95
C LEU A 101 1.72 -13.85 10.09
N TYR A 102 2.21 -14.14 11.30
CA TYR A 102 2.06 -13.23 12.44
C TYR A 102 2.82 -11.92 12.19
N ARG A 103 4.05 -12.01 11.67
CA ARG A 103 4.81 -10.83 11.22
C ARG A 103 4.06 -10.05 10.17
N ALA A 104 3.57 -10.71 9.11
CA ALA A 104 2.86 -10.04 8.04
C ALA A 104 1.62 -9.28 8.53
N VAL A 105 0.87 -9.83 9.50
CA VAL A 105 -0.28 -9.17 10.11
C VAL A 105 0.11 -8.02 11.04
N LEU A 106 1.22 -8.13 11.78
CA LEU A 106 1.72 -7.02 12.59
C LEU A 106 2.21 -5.84 11.73
N GLN A 107 2.85 -6.14 10.59
CA GLN A 107 3.46 -5.16 9.68
C GLN A 107 2.49 -4.70 8.57
N SER A 108 1.17 -4.84 8.77
CA SER A 108 0.16 -4.33 7.83
C SER A 108 -0.50 -3.06 8.38
N SER A 109 0.30 -2.01 8.60
CA SER A 109 -0.14 -0.74 9.17
C SER A 109 0.08 0.46 8.24
N ASP A 110 -0.32 1.66 8.69
CA ASP A 110 -0.27 2.88 7.88
C ASP A 110 1.15 3.31 7.51
N PRO A 111 2.16 3.22 8.40
CA PRO A 111 3.56 3.34 8.03
C PRO A 111 3.98 2.40 6.89
N GLU A 112 3.68 1.11 6.95
CA GLU A 112 4.08 0.19 5.88
C GLU A 112 3.34 0.50 4.57
N ALA A 113 2.06 0.90 4.64
CA ALA A 113 1.29 1.32 3.48
C ALA A 113 1.91 2.56 2.82
N THR A 114 2.33 3.54 3.62
CA THR A 114 3.00 4.75 3.15
C THR A 114 4.33 4.44 2.46
N ALA A 115 5.15 3.58 3.06
CA ALA A 115 6.41 3.15 2.46
C ALA A 115 6.16 2.34 1.17
N TRP A 116 5.19 1.44 1.17
CA TRP A 116 4.88 0.63 -0.01
C TRP A 116 4.40 1.51 -1.17
N ALA A 117 3.51 2.47 -0.89
CA ALA A 117 3.00 3.43 -1.88
C ALA A 117 4.13 4.24 -2.51
N TYR A 118 5.09 4.70 -1.70
CA TYR A 118 6.28 5.40 -2.17
C TYR A 118 7.13 4.53 -3.11
N ALA A 119 7.44 3.29 -2.71
CA ALA A 119 8.21 2.36 -3.54
C ALA A 119 7.50 2.00 -4.86
N ALA A 120 6.19 1.75 -4.82
CA ALA A 120 5.37 1.45 -5.99
C ALA A 120 5.29 2.64 -6.95
N GLY A 121 5.09 3.85 -6.42
CA GLY A 121 5.08 5.07 -7.22
C GLY A 121 6.41 5.32 -7.94
N LEU A 122 7.55 5.11 -7.26
CA LEU A 122 8.87 5.18 -7.88
C LEU A 122 9.07 4.12 -8.95
N HIS A 123 8.59 2.90 -8.73
CA HIS A 123 8.62 1.83 -9.73
C HIS A 123 7.80 2.18 -10.98
N LEU A 124 6.68 2.87 -10.81
CA LEU A 124 5.87 3.43 -11.89
C LEU A 124 6.47 4.72 -12.47
N GLY A 125 7.59 5.22 -11.97
CA GLY A 125 8.23 6.43 -12.48
C GLY A 125 7.39 7.70 -12.27
N PHE A 126 6.55 7.73 -11.24
CA PHE A 126 5.88 8.95 -10.79
C PHE A 126 6.87 9.84 -10.03
N SER A 127 6.65 11.15 -10.02
CA SER A 127 7.46 12.05 -9.18
C SER A 127 7.10 11.86 -7.71
N GLU A 128 8.00 12.17 -6.80
CA GLU A 128 7.75 11.98 -5.38
C GLU A 128 6.55 12.82 -4.89
N GLU A 129 6.35 14.00 -5.46
CA GLU A 129 5.22 14.90 -5.17
C GLU A 129 3.87 14.36 -5.66
N ASP A 130 3.86 13.59 -6.75
CA ASP A 130 2.65 12.90 -7.21
C ASP A 130 2.30 11.73 -6.29
N ILE A 131 3.32 11.06 -5.72
CA ILE A 131 3.14 9.90 -4.84
C ILE A 131 2.67 10.33 -3.44
N ILE A 132 3.26 11.42 -2.91
CA ILE A 132 2.88 12.04 -1.65
C ILE A 132 2.84 13.54 -1.87
N GLN A 133 1.67 14.16 -1.78
CA GLN A 133 1.50 15.61 -1.98
C GLN A 133 1.78 16.39 -0.70
N ASP A 134 2.14 17.67 -0.83
CA ASP A 134 2.54 18.52 0.30
C ASP A 134 1.43 18.70 1.34
N ASP A 135 0.17 18.72 0.92
CA ASP A 135 -1.00 18.88 1.79
C ASP A 135 -1.36 17.60 2.58
N GLN A 136 -0.73 16.47 2.28
CA GLN A 136 -1.00 15.20 2.95
C GLN A 136 -0.29 15.12 4.31
N TYR A 137 -0.70 14.16 5.14
CA TYR A 137 -0.15 13.95 6.48
C TYR A 137 -0.18 15.19 7.37
N GLY A 138 -1.26 15.98 7.29
CA GLY A 138 -1.39 17.22 8.06
C GLY A 138 -0.52 18.37 7.56
N GLY A 139 -0.06 18.32 6.30
CA GLY A 139 0.84 19.30 5.70
C GLY A 139 2.32 18.91 5.74
N ASP A 140 2.64 17.70 6.21
CA ASP A 140 4.01 17.19 6.36
C ASP A 140 4.49 16.34 5.18
N GLY A 141 3.80 16.39 4.03
CA GLY A 141 4.12 15.55 2.87
C GLY A 141 5.59 15.59 2.44
N GLU A 142 6.20 16.78 2.41
CA GLU A 142 7.62 16.95 2.11
C GLU A 142 8.54 16.25 3.12
N THR A 143 8.25 16.39 4.40
CA THR A 143 8.99 15.73 5.48
C THR A 143 8.89 14.21 5.37
N ILE A 144 7.71 13.68 5.02
CA ILE A 144 7.51 12.24 4.82
C ILE A 144 8.34 11.73 3.63
N ARG A 145 8.32 12.43 2.48
CA ARG A 145 9.16 12.08 1.31
C ARG A 145 10.64 12.09 1.64
N LEU A 146 11.11 13.13 2.36
CA LEU A 146 12.49 13.20 2.82
C LEU A 146 12.84 12.00 3.71
N ALA A 147 11.99 11.65 4.67
CA ALA A 147 12.22 10.51 5.55
C ALA A 147 12.29 9.17 4.79
N LEU A 148 11.46 9.01 3.76
CA LEU A 148 11.46 7.82 2.90
C LEU A 148 12.73 7.73 2.04
N SER A 149 13.15 8.85 1.44
CA SER A 149 14.32 8.90 0.56
C SER A 149 15.64 8.68 1.30
N ILE A 150 15.78 9.21 2.53
CA ILE A 150 16.95 8.99 3.38
C ILE A 150 16.87 7.72 4.24
N ARG A 151 15.82 6.89 4.03
CA ARG A 151 15.61 5.61 4.71
C ARG A 151 15.37 5.69 6.22
N SER A 152 14.86 6.81 6.72
CA SER A 152 14.55 7.02 8.14
C SER A 152 13.07 6.77 8.50
N TYR A 153 12.19 6.63 7.51
CA TYR A 153 10.78 6.40 7.75
C TYR A 153 10.49 5.00 8.34
N ALA A 154 9.71 4.95 9.42
CA ALA A 154 9.53 3.74 10.23
C ALA A 154 8.95 2.54 9.46
N GLY A 155 8.01 2.78 8.53
CA GLY A 155 7.36 1.74 7.73
C GLY A 155 8.32 0.94 6.85
N ILE A 156 9.51 1.47 6.55
CA ILE A 156 10.53 0.73 5.80
C ILE A 156 10.99 -0.49 6.60
N ASN A 157 11.11 -0.37 7.92
CA ASN A 157 11.50 -1.49 8.78
C ASN A 157 10.43 -2.58 8.80
N GLY A 158 9.14 -2.20 8.82
CA GLY A 158 8.03 -3.13 8.78
C GLY A 158 7.97 -3.90 7.46
N LEU A 159 8.13 -3.21 6.33
CA LEU A 159 8.23 -3.86 5.01
C LEU A 159 9.43 -4.82 4.93
N ALA A 160 10.59 -4.41 5.47
CA ALA A 160 11.76 -5.28 5.50
C ALA A 160 11.50 -6.54 6.35
N HIS A 161 10.86 -6.39 7.51
CA HIS A 161 10.53 -7.50 8.41
C HIS A 161 9.44 -8.43 7.85
N ALA A 162 8.55 -7.89 7.00
CA ALA A 162 7.58 -8.64 6.21
C ALA A 162 8.17 -9.27 4.93
N GLY A 163 9.47 -9.07 4.67
CA GLY A 163 10.21 -9.71 3.58
C GLY A 163 10.18 -8.96 2.24
N PHE A 164 9.59 -7.77 2.18
CA PHE A 164 9.48 -7.01 0.92
C PHE A 164 10.82 -6.47 0.43
N CYS A 165 11.76 -6.15 1.32
CA CYS A 165 13.07 -5.61 0.94
C CYS A 165 14.10 -5.82 2.05
N ALA A 166 15.36 -5.51 1.74
CA ALA A 166 16.43 -5.41 2.72
C ALA A 166 16.78 -3.93 3.01
N LEU A 167 17.16 -3.64 4.25
CA LEU A 167 17.66 -2.32 4.67
C LEU A 167 19.10 -2.07 4.21
N ARG A 168 19.88 -3.15 4.11
CA ARG A 168 21.28 -3.17 3.69
C ARG A 168 21.44 -4.25 2.62
N PRO A 169 22.46 -4.15 1.76
CA PRO A 169 22.74 -5.20 0.80
C PRO A 169 22.89 -6.55 1.50
N ASP A 170 22.03 -7.49 1.16
CA ASP A 170 22.23 -8.92 1.37
C ASP A 170 22.29 -9.61 -0.02
N ARG A 171 22.62 -10.90 -0.08
CA ARG A 171 22.80 -11.59 -1.37
C ARG A 171 21.48 -11.98 -2.05
N THR A 172 20.34 -11.78 -1.40
CA THR A 172 19.08 -12.47 -1.74
C THR A 172 17.92 -11.52 -2.01
N SER A 173 17.92 -10.33 -1.43
CA SER A 173 16.80 -9.41 -1.41
C SER A 173 17.19 -8.05 -1.98
N PRO A 174 16.29 -7.39 -2.73
CA PRO A 174 16.52 -6.03 -3.19
C PRO A 174 16.57 -5.06 -2.01
N VAL A 175 17.44 -4.06 -2.12
CA VAL A 175 17.57 -3.00 -1.11
C VAL A 175 16.51 -1.91 -1.35
N TRP A 176 15.89 -1.43 -0.28
CA TRP A 176 14.96 -0.29 -0.32
C TRP A 176 15.51 0.87 -1.20
N PRO A 177 14.67 1.48 -2.07
CA PRO A 177 13.22 1.34 -2.19
C PRO A 177 12.72 0.24 -3.13
N LYS A 178 13.60 -0.63 -3.65
CA LYS A 178 13.16 -1.75 -4.50
C LYS A 178 12.55 -2.85 -3.64
N LEU A 179 11.37 -3.35 -4.04
CA LEU A 179 10.69 -4.46 -3.37
C LEU A 179 10.90 -5.77 -4.14
N ALA A 180 10.96 -6.90 -3.42
CA ALA A 180 11.13 -8.26 -3.95
C ALA A 180 9.85 -8.77 -4.61
N PHE A 181 8.71 -8.35 -4.06
CA PHE A 181 7.36 -8.66 -4.51
C PHE A 181 6.45 -7.49 -4.13
N TRP A 182 5.27 -7.44 -4.75
CA TRP A 182 4.32 -6.34 -4.56
C TRP A 182 3.20 -6.66 -3.59
N THR A 183 2.91 -7.93 -3.34
CA THR A 183 1.78 -8.33 -2.50
C THR A 183 2.18 -9.37 -1.45
N GLN A 184 1.54 -9.29 -0.28
CA GLN A 184 1.77 -10.22 0.82
C GLN A 184 0.95 -11.51 0.60
N GLU A 185 1.63 -12.57 0.15
CA GLU A 185 1.01 -13.86 -0.21
C GLU A 185 1.15 -14.94 0.87
N VAL A 186 1.86 -14.65 1.97
CA VAL A 186 2.14 -15.62 3.05
C VAL A 186 0.87 -16.20 3.66
N ASP A 187 0.87 -17.52 3.86
CA ASP A 187 -0.15 -18.26 4.58
C ASP A 187 0.36 -18.77 5.95
N ALA A 188 -0.44 -19.57 6.66
CA ALA A 188 -0.05 -20.09 7.98
C ALA A 188 1.13 -21.10 7.94
N LYS A 189 1.49 -21.62 6.77
CA LYS A 189 2.56 -22.60 6.56
C LYS A 189 3.81 -22.00 5.90
N GLY A 190 3.74 -20.75 5.46
CA GLY A 190 4.84 -20.03 4.81
C GLY A 190 4.56 -19.85 3.33
#